data_AF-A0A8T7HTE6-F1
#
_entry.id   AF-A0A8T7HTE6-F1
#
_cell.length_a   1.000
_cell.length_b   1.000
_cell.length_c   1.000
_cell.angle_alpha   90.00
_cell.angle_beta   90.00
_cell.angle_gamma   90.00
#
_symmetry.space_group_name_H-M   'P 1'
#
loop_
_entity.id
_entity.type
_entity.pdbx_description
1 polymer ?
#
loop_
_entity_poly.entity_id
_entity_poly.type
_entity_poly.pdbx_seq_one_letter_code
_entity_poly.pdbx_strand_id
1 'polypeptide(L)'
;MEELKAFNRWPTDAIKVDDPGLQGYITTTARLVPKTGARYAGNRFHKSRIFIVERLINKLMVSGHKSGKHLISSGRNTGKSMEAYKIVEEAFVQ
;
A
#
# COMPACT_ATOMS: atom_id res chain seq x y z
N MET A 1 -20.28 13.06 -11.19
CA MET A 1 -19.58 12.46 -10.03
C MET A 1 -18.11 12.59 -10.32
N GLU A 2 -17.37 13.23 -9.42
CA GLU A 2 -15.93 13.42 -9.58
C GLU A 2 -15.24 12.05 -9.50
N GLU A 3 -14.38 11.73 -10.47
CA GLU A 3 -13.62 10.47 -10.47
C GLU A 3 -12.67 10.43 -9.28
N LEU A 4 -12.72 9.33 -8.53
CA LEU A 4 -11.94 9.18 -7.32
C LEU A 4 -10.50 8.87 -7.68
N LYS A 5 -9.59 9.80 -7.40
CA LYS A 5 -8.15 9.68 -7.70
C LYS A 5 -7.37 9.22 -6.48
N ALA A 6 -6.33 8.41 -6.69
CA ALA A 6 -5.38 8.08 -5.64
C ALA A 6 -4.66 9.35 -5.18
N PHE A 7 -4.63 9.59 -3.86
CA PHE A 7 -4.07 10.81 -3.25
C PHE A 7 -4.64 12.12 -3.83
N ASN A 8 -5.85 12.08 -4.39
CA ASN A 8 -6.45 13.21 -5.11
C ASN A 8 -5.64 13.74 -6.32
N ARG A 9 -4.68 12.95 -6.83
CA ARG A 9 -3.77 13.37 -7.91
C ARG A 9 -3.76 12.40 -9.08
N TRP A 10 -3.64 11.10 -8.81
CA TRP A 10 -3.42 10.09 -9.84
C TRP A 10 -4.69 9.31 -10.15
N PRO A 11 -5.19 9.35 -11.41
CA PRO A 11 -6.27 8.47 -11.84
C PRO A 11 -5.77 7.03 -11.92
N THR A 12 -6.63 6.06 -11.57
CA THR A 12 -6.28 4.63 -11.61
C THR A 12 -7.04 3.84 -12.67
N ASP A 13 -7.98 4.48 -13.37
CA ASP A 13 -8.93 3.79 -14.25
C ASP A 13 -8.29 3.18 -15.50
N ALA A 14 -7.14 3.72 -15.92
CA ALA A 14 -6.35 3.18 -17.02
C ALA A 14 -5.49 1.96 -16.62
N ILE A 15 -5.36 1.66 -15.32
CA ILE A 15 -4.49 0.57 -14.84
C ILE A 15 -5.20 -0.76 -15.04
N LYS A 16 -4.67 -1.58 -15.95
CA LYS A 16 -5.11 -2.96 -16.20
C LYS A 16 -4.06 -3.94 -15.72
N VAL A 17 -4.53 -5.07 -15.17
CA VAL A 17 -3.69 -6.20 -14.78
C VAL A 17 -3.88 -7.28 -15.83
N ASP A 18 -2.88 -7.49 -16.67
CA ASP A 18 -3.00 -8.40 -17.83
C ASP A 18 -2.92 -9.88 -17.42
N ASP A 19 -2.18 -10.19 -16.35
CA ASP A 19 -2.01 -11.56 -15.87
C ASP A 19 -3.29 -12.07 -15.16
N PRO A 20 -3.94 -13.14 -15.68
CA PRO A 20 -5.16 -13.70 -15.09
C PRO A 20 -4.97 -14.21 -13.66
N GLY A 21 -3.79 -14.72 -13.32
CA GLY A 21 -3.46 -15.20 -11.98
C GLY A 21 -3.32 -14.08 -10.96
N LEU A 22 -3.03 -12.85 -11.40
CA LEU A 22 -2.86 -11.69 -10.52
C LEU A 22 -4.12 -10.83 -10.38
N GLN A 23 -5.02 -10.87 -11.37
CA GLN A 23 -6.26 -10.07 -11.38
C GLN A 23 -7.08 -10.21 -10.09
N GLY A 24 -7.18 -11.42 -9.52
CA GLY A 24 -7.90 -11.65 -8.26
C GLY A 24 -7.20 -11.15 -6.99
N TYR A 25 -5.92 -10.77 -7.08
CA TYR A 25 -5.06 -10.44 -5.94
C TYR A 25 -4.58 -8.98 -5.91
N ILE A 26 -4.70 -8.27 -7.02
CA ILE A 26 -4.27 -6.88 -7.18
C ILE A 26 -5.51 -6.01 -7.33
N THR A 27 -5.81 -5.23 -6.29
CA THR A 27 -6.87 -4.21 -6.34
C THR A 27 -6.25 -2.84 -6.66
N THR A 28 -6.64 -2.26 -7.80
CA THR A 28 -6.21 -0.93 -8.29
C THR A 28 -7.24 0.16 -8.04
N THR A 29 -8.38 -0.15 -7.41
CA THR A 29 -9.41 0.83 -7.06
C THR A 29 -8.84 1.95 -6.21
N ALA A 30 -8.81 3.17 -6.75
CA ALA A 30 -8.32 4.35 -6.06
C ALA A 30 -9.01 4.56 -4.71
N ARG A 31 -8.24 5.13 -3.79
CA ARG A 31 -8.73 5.67 -2.51
C ARG A 31 -8.08 7.01 -2.28
N LEU A 32 -8.87 7.96 -1.74
CA LEU A 32 -8.38 9.28 -1.37
C LEU A 32 -7.26 9.16 -0.33
N VAL A 33 -7.51 8.36 0.71
CA VAL A 33 -6.52 8.00 1.72
C VAL A 33 -6.40 6.46 1.76
N PRO A 34 -5.23 5.88 1.45
CA PRO A 34 -5.00 4.45 1.42
C PRO A 34 -4.82 3.88 2.84
N LYS A 35 -5.88 3.94 3.66
CA LYS A 35 -5.92 3.43 5.04
C LYS A 35 -7.25 2.75 5.35
N THR A 36 -7.24 1.44 5.54
CA THR A 36 -8.43 0.63 5.88
C THR A 36 -8.58 0.30 7.34
N GLY A 37 -7.57 0.59 8.18
CA GLY A 37 -7.62 0.29 9.61
C GLY A 37 -7.79 -1.21 9.90
N ALA A 38 -7.10 -2.07 9.15
CA ALA A 38 -7.13 -3.53 9.31
C ALA A 38 -8.49 -4.22 9.07
N ARG A 39 -9.47 -3.53 8.44
CA ARG A 39 -10.79 -4.09 8.08
C ARG A 39 -10.73 -5.46 7.39
N TYR A 40 -9.69 -5.69 6.59
CA TYR A 40 -9.53 -6.91 5.79
C TYR A 40 -8.56 -7.95 6.40
N ALA A 41 -8.08 -7.73 7.63
CA ALA A 41 -7.06 -8.59 8.23
C ALA A 41 -7.61 -9.92 8.79
N GLY A 42 -8.87 -9.95 9.24
CA GLY A 42 -9.45 -11.10 9.95
C GLY A 42 -9.91 -12.27 9.08
N ASN A 43 -10.14 -12.03 7.78
CA ASN A 43 -10.70 -13.04 6.88
C ASN A 43 -9.65 -13.54 5.88
N ARG A 44 -9.69 -14.85 5.59
CA ARG A 44 -8.80 -15.48 4.60
C ARG A 44 -8.98 -14.83 3.23
N PHE A 45 -7.87 -14.53 2.57
CA PHE A 45 -7.80 -13.86 1.25
C PHE A 45 -8.33 -12.42 1.16
N HIS A 46 -8.96 -11.85 2.19
CA HIS A 46 -9.50 -10.47 2.11
C HIS A 46 -8.42 -9.40 1.92
N LYS A 47 -7.15 -9.71 2.22
CA LYS A 47 -6.01 -8.84 1.94
C LYS A 47 -5.83 -8.52 0.44
N SER A 48 -6.39 -9.32 -0.47
CA SER A 48 -6.39 -9.01 -1.92
C SER A 48 -7.25 -7.80 -2.28
N ARG A 49 -8.32 -7.55 -1.50
CA ARG A 49 -9.27 -6.43 -1.68
C ARG A 49 -8.71 -5.09 -1.19
N ILE A 50 -7.52 -5.10 -0.58
CA ILE A 50 -6.83 -3.91 -0.13
C ILE A 50 -6.18 -3.26 -1.35
N PHE A 51 -6.34 -1.95 -1.47
CA PHE A 51 -5.66 -1.17 -2.50
C PHE A 51 -4.15 -1.43 -2.45
N ILE A 52 -3.53 -1.69 -3.60
CA ILE A 52 -2.14 -2.16 -3.66
C ILE A 52 -1.15 -1.21 -2.97
N VAL A 53 -1.39 0.10 -3.02
CA VAL A 53 -0.55 1.10 -2.36
C VAL A 53 -0.61 1.00 -0.83
N GLU A 54 -1.77 0.70 -0.25
CA GLU A 54 -1.87 0.48 1.19
C GLU A 54 -1.08 -0.76 1.63
N ARG A 55 -1.06 -1.82 0.80
CA ARG A 55 -0.23 -2.99 1.05
C ARG A 55 1.26 -2.65 1.00
N LEU A 56 1.68 -1.80 0.06
CA LEU A 56 3.05 -1.29 -0.04
C LEU A 56 3.44 -0.51 1.23
N ILE A 57 2.62 0.45 1.65
CA ILE A 57 2.85 1.24 2.88
C ILE A 57 3.00 0.30 4.10
N ASN A 58 2.11 -0.69 4.22
CA ASN A 58 2.19 -1.67 5.31
C ASN A 58 3.48 -2.50 5.29
N LYS A 59 4.02 -2.79 4.10
CA LYS A 59 5.29 -3.53 3.97
C LYS A 59 6.50 -2.67 4.28
N LEU A 60 6.48 -1.37 3.99
CA LEU A 60 7.57 -0.46 4.34
C LEU A 60 7.79 -0.34 5.86
N MET A 61 6.73 -0.49 6.65
CA MET A 61 6.83 -0.52 8.12
C MET A 61 7.43 -1.81 8.68
N VAL A 62 7.66 -2.84 7.86
CA VAL A 62 8.32 -4.08 8.29
C VAL A 62 9.83 -3.89 8.16
N SER A 63 10.50 -3.72 9.29
CA SER A 63 11.96 -3.61 9.33
C SER A 63 12.62 -4.94 8.90
N GLY A 64 13.41 -4.90 7.83
CA GLY A 64 14.25 -6.00 7.39
C GLY A 64 15.66 -5.97 7.99
N HIS A 65 16.46 -6.98 7.63
CA HIS A 65 17.89 -6.98 7.90
C HIS A 65 18.65 -6.38 6.71
N LYS A 66 19.69 -5.61 6.99
CA LYS A 66 20.66 -5.18 5.97
C LYS A 66 21.97 -5.88 6.27
N SER A 67 22.41 -6.78 5.38
CA SER A 67 23.67 -7.52 5.52
C SER A 67 23.79 -8.25 6.88
N GLY A 68 22.75 -8.97 7.28
CA GLY A 68 22.72 -9.72 8.55
C GLY A 68 22.60 -8.86 9.82
N LYS A 69 22.59 -7.51 9.71
CA LYS A 69 22.42 -6.60 10.84
C LYS A 69 21.05 -5.93 10.80
N HIS A 70 20.44 -5.77 11.97
CA HIS A 70 19.28 -4.90 12.15
C HIS A 70 19.73 -3.43 12.11
N LEU A 71 19.85 -2.86 10.90
CA LEU A 71 20.13 -1.44 10.75
C LEU A 71 18.96 -0.59 11.28
N ILE A 72 17.74 -1.03 10.99
CA ILE A 72 16.50 -0.41 11.46
C ILE A 72 15.85 -1.42 12.39
N SER A 73 15.74 -1.08 13.68
CA SER A 73 15.02 -1.93 14.61
C SER A 73 13.51 -1.77 14.42
N SER A 74 12.77 -2.84 14.70
CA SER A 74 11.31 -2.84 14.64
C SER A 74 10.69 -1.75 15.51
N GLY A 75 11.26 -1.44 16.68
CA GLY A 75 10.80 -0.35 17.54
C GLY A 75 10.89 1.06 16.92
N ARG A 76 11.74 1.26 15.91
CA ARG A 76 11.89 2.57 15.24
C ARG A 76 10.97 2.73 14.04
N ASN A 77 10.65 1.64 13.33
CA ASN A 77 9.92 1.67 12.06
C ASN A 77 8.49 1.13 12.14
N THR A 78 8.23 0.16 13.02
CA THR A 78 6.89 -0.42 13.16
C THR A 78 5.89 0.64 13.64
N GLY A 79 4.70 0.67 13.03
CA GLY A 79 3.63 1.59 13.40
C GLY A 79 3.75 3.01 12.82
N LYS A 80 4.85 3.33 12.12
CA LYS A 80 5.10 4.62 11.46
C LYS A 80 4.35 4.79 10.15
N SER A 81 3.04 4.53 10.17
CA SER A 81 2.19 4.52 8.97
C SER A 81 2.13 5.86 8.24
N MET A 82 2.10 6.98 8.99
CA MET A 82 2.08 8.32 8.40
C MET A 82 3.41 8.68 7.72
N GLU A 83 4.53 8.20 8.25
CA GLU A 83 5.84 8.44 7.68
C GLU A 83 6.03 7.63 6.41
N ALA A 84 5.67 6.34 6.44
CA ALA A 84 5.63 5.49 5.25
C ALA A 84 4.65 6.02 4.18
N TYR A 85 3.52 6.59 4.59
CA TYR A 85 2.58 7.24 3.66
C TYR A 85 3.24 8.41 2.92
N LYS A 86 3.92 9.31 3.64
CA LYS A 86 4.63 10.45 3.03
C LYS A 86 5.72 9.99 2.07
N ILE A 87 6.53 9.00 2.46
CA ILE A 87 7.59 8.44 1.60
C ILE A 87 6.99 7.91 0.29
N VAL A 88 5.86 7.20 0.35
CA VAL A 88 5.20 6.66 -0.85
C VAL A 88 4.60 7.78 -1.71
N GLU A 89 3.99 8.78 -1.08
CA GLU A 89 3.46 9.95 -1.79
C GLU A 89 4.56 10.72 -2.52
N GLU A 90 5.68 10.99 -1.84
CA GLU A 90 6.87 11.65 -2.42
C GLU A 90 7.45 10.81 -3.57
N ALA A 91 7.57 9.50 -3.40
CA ALA A 91 8.08 8.59 -4.43
C ALA A 91 7.20 8.52 -5.69
N PHE A 92 5.91 8.86 -5.61
CA PHE A 92 5.02 8.93 -6.78
C PHE A 92 5.03 10.28 -7.49
N VAL A 93 5.59 11.32 -6.86
CA VAL A 93 5.76 12.66 -7.46
C VAL A 93 7.08 12.76 -8.24
N GLN A 94 8.11 12.01 -7.81
CA GLN A 94 9.43 11.97 -8.43
C GLN A 94 9.40 11.32 -9.82
#